data_AF-A0A963DEF8-F1
#
_entry.id   AF-A0A963DEF8-F1
#
_cell.length_a   1.000
_cell.length_b   1.000
_cell.length_c   1.000
_cell.angle_alpha   90.00
_cell.angle_beta   90.00
_cell.angle_gamma   90.00
#
_symmetry.space_group_name_H-M   'P 1'
#
loop_
_entity.id
_entity.type
_entity.pdbx_description
1 polymer ?
#
loop_
_entity_poly.entity_id
_entity_poly.type
_entity_poly.pdbx_seq_one_letter_code
_entity_poly.pdbx_strand_id
1 'polypeptide(L)' 'INSWFLRDLRTAFGGSKQSGIGREGGVHSLEFYTEMRNVCVKL' A
#
# COMPACT_ATOMS: atom_id res chain seq x y z
N ILE A 1 17.22 -4.06 9.25
CA ILE A 1 18.31 -3.30 9.92
C ILE A 1 19.64 -3.96 9.58
N ASN A 2 20.73 -3.20 9.45
CA ASN A 2 22.06 -3.67 8.96
C ASN A 2 22.12 -4.05 7.47
N SER A 3 21.19 -3.54 6.66
CA SER A 3 21.23 -3.63 5.20
C SER A 3 20.65 -2.35 4.63
N TRP A 4 21.16 -1.90 3.49
CA TRP A 4 20.62 -0.77 2.74
C TRP A 4 19.97 -1.28 1.46
N PHE A 5 18.79 -0.76 1.15
CA PHE A 5 18.02 -1.05 -0.07
C PHE A 5 17.59 -2.52 -0.30
N LEU A 6 17.47 -3.32 0.76
CA LEU A 6 16.76 -4.60 0.68
C LEU A 6 15.24 -4.33 0.54
N ARG A 7 14.62 -4.86 -0.52
CA ARG A 7 13.22 -4.59 -0.86
C ARG A 7 12.41 -5.89 -0.94
N ASP A 8 11.46 -6.05 -0.03
CA ASP A 8 10.39 -7.04 -0.16
C ASP A 8 9.16 -6.34 -0.77
N LEU A 9 8.72 -6.80 -1.95
CA LEU A 9 7.64 -6.19 -2.72
C LEU A 9 6.26 -6.28 -2.05
N ARG A 10 6.12 -7.14 -1.03
CA ARG A 10 4.86 -7.29 -0.27
C ARG A 10 4.71 -6.25 0.83
N THR A 11 5.80 -5.57 1.19
CA THR A 11 5.82 -4.61 2.29
C THR A 11 5.44 -3.21 1.81
N ALA A 12 4.87 -2.41 2.72
CA ALA A 12 4.51 -1.03 2.44
C ALA A 12 5.75 -0.18 2.11
N PHE A 13 5.72 0.48 0.95
CA PHE A 13 6.77 1.36 0.47
C PHE A 13 6.19 2.73 0.08
N GLY A 14 6.88 3.81 0.46
CA GLY A 14 6.50 5.18 0.12
C GLY A 14 7.17 6.22 1.00
N GLY A 15 7.09 7.49 0.59
CA GLY A 15 7.72 8.62 1.26
C GLY A 15 6.85 9.28 2.33
N SER A 16 7.42 10.23 3.07
CA SER A 16 6.68 11.08 4.01
C SER A 16 7.01 12.56 3.76
N LYS A 17 6.12 13.48 4.17
CA LYS A 17 6.25 14.93 3.93
C LYS A 17 6.35 15.25 2.43
N GLN A 18 7.33 16.05 2.03
CA GLN A 18 7.59 16.38 0.63
C GLN A 18 8.10 15.18 -0.20
N SER A 19 8.43 14.05 0.44
CA SER A 19 8.89 12.84 -0.28
C SER A 19 7.75 12.01 -0.86
N GLY A 20 6.48 12.36 -0.60
CA GLY A 20 5.31 11.69 -1.15
C GLY A 20 4.19 11.44 -0.13
N ILE A 21 3.03 11.00 -0.62
CA ILE A 21 1.82 10.67 0.14
C ILE A 21 1.32 9.29 -0.31
N GLY A 22 0.79 8.50 0.61
CA GLY A 22 0.31 7.14 0.33
C GLY A 22 1.41 6.08 0.42
N ARG A 23 1.03 4.82 0.22
CA ARG A 23 1.92 3.67 0.21
C ARG A 23 1.51 2.74 -0.92
N GLU A 24 2.49 2.05 -1.47
CA GLU A 24 2.33 0.97 -2.43
C GLU A 24 3.11 -0.27 -1.93
N GLY A 25 2.97 -1.41 -2.62
CA GLY A 25 3.55 -2.69 -2.21
C GLY A 25 2.53 -3.57 -1.49
N GLY A 26 2.45 -4.83 -1.89
CA GLY A 26 1.47 -5.81 -1.38
C GLY A 26 0.03 -5.29 -1.45
N VAL A 27 -0.68 -5.35 -0.32
CA VAL A 27 -2.08 -4.93 -0.21
C VAL A 27 -2.30 -3.45 -0.49
N HIS A 28 -1.32 -2.58 -0.19
CA HIS A 28 -1.46 -1.14 -0.40
C HIS A 28 -1.53 -0.76 -1.87
N SER A 29 -0.86 -1.51 -2.75
CA SER A 29 -1.04 -1.34 -4.19
C SER A 29 -2.42 -1.78 -4.66
N LEU A 30 -2.98 -2.86 -4.09
CA LEU A 30 -4.35 -3.28 -4.43
C LEU A 30 -5.35 -2.20 -4.03
N GLU A 31 -5.25 -1.68 -2.81
CA GLU A 31 -6.11 -0.58 -2.32
C GLU A 31 -5.95 0.70 -3.14
N PHE A 32 -4.76 0.99 -3.66
CA PHE A 32 -4.50 2.18 -4.46
C PHE A 32 -5.00 2.07 -5.91
N TYR A 33 -4.77 0.92 -6.56
CA TYR A 33 -5.13 0.71 -7.96
C TYR A 33 -6.55 0.16 -8.17
N THR A 34 -7.29 -0.11 -7.09
CA THR A 34 -8.67 -0.57 -7.16
C THR A 34 -9.60 0.31 -6.33
N GLU A 35 -10.86 0.38 -6.73
CA GLU A 35 -11.89 1.06 -5.95
C GLU A 35 -12.56 0.05 -5.00
N MET A 36 -12.43 0.28 -3.68
CA MET A 36 -13.09 -0.57 -2.69
C MET A 36 -14.60 -0.29 -2.68
N ARG A 37 -15.41 -1.32 -2.95
CA ARG A 37 -16.87 -1.25 -2.87
C ARG A 37 -17.40 -2.28 -1.88
N ASN A 38 -18.24 -1.83 -0.95
CA ASN A 38 -18.92 -2.69 0.02
C ASN A 38 -20.38 -2.90 -0.40
N VAL A 39 -20.84 -4.15 -0.44
CA VAL A 39 -22.22 -4.51 -0.77
C VAL A 39 -22.88 -5.14 0.46
N CYS A 40 -23.85 -4.44 1.04
CA CYS A 40 -24.65 -4.96 2.15
C CYS A 40 -25.97 -5.52 1.62
N VAL A 41 -26.22 -6.80 1.87
CA VAL A 41 -27.45 -7.48 1.47
C VAL A 41 -28.30 -7.74 2.72
N LYS A 42 -29.56 -7.28 2.69
CA LYS A 42 -30.54 -7.63 3.70
C LYS A 42 -31.11 -9.01 3.38
N LEU A 43 -30.97 -9.95 4.32
CA LEU A 43 -31.54 -11.30 4.26
C LEU A 43 -33.04 -11.29 4.56
#